data_AF-A0A957G2Z0-F1
#
_entry.id   AF-A0A957G2Z0-F1
#
_cell.length_a   1.000
_cell.length_b   1.000
_cell.length_c   1.000
_cell.angle_alpha   90.00
_cell.angle_beta   90.00
_cell.angle_gamma   90.00
#
_symmetry.space_group_name_H-M   'P 1'
#
loop_
_entity.id
_entity.type
_entity.pdbx_description
1 polymer ?
#
loop_
_entity_poly.entity_id
_entity_poly.type
_entity_poly.pdbx_seq_one_letter_code
_entity_poly.pdbx_strand_id
1 'polypeptide(L)'
;MSRRHFLRSGILSLLLLSLLVACGGETELTINWTVENEIDVVGYNLLRSDAPDGEFVQVNEAIIPPLADPFIGGEHEFVDRVGIRRGETYYYLLETIDRVGNASQEGPFPIEAR
;
A
#
# COMPACT_ATOMS: atom_id res chain seq x y z
N MET A 1 -34.51 -0.14 -5.83
CA MET A 1 -34.13 -0.42 -4.42
C MET A 1 -33.29 -1.69 -4.44
N SER A 2 -31.99 -1.57 -4.73
CA SER A 2 -31.06 -2.71 -4.83
C SER A 2 -30.13 -2.69 -3.62
N ARG A 3 -30.06 -3.82 -2.92
CA ARG A 3 -29.31 -3.99 -1.68
C ARG A 3 -27.84 -3.72 -1.95
N ARG A 4 -27.32 -2.63 -1.38
CA ARG A 4 -25.88 -2.39 -1.26
C ARG A 4 -25.35 -3.46 -0.31
N HIS A 5 -24.70 -4.50 -0.86
CA HIS A 5 -23.85 -5.37 -0.05
C HIS A 5 -22.63 -4.53 0.34
N PHE A 6 -22.72 -3.84 1.47
CA PHE A 6 -21.55 -3.39 2.20
C PHE A 6 -20.88 -4.66 2.73
N LEU A 7 -19.74 -5.04 2.14
CA LEU A 7 -18.84 -5.99 2.77
C LEU A 7 -18.44 -5.39 4.11
N ARG A 8 -18.68 -6.15 5.19
CA ARG A 8 -18.34 -5.74 6.55
C ARG A 8 -16.84 -5.53 6.60
N SER A 9 -16.42 -4.35 7.06
CA SER A 9 -15.03 -4.01 7.38
C SER A 9 -14.37 -5.16 8.14
N GLY A 10 -13.52 -5.92 7.45
CA GLY A 10 -12.33 -6.48 8.09
C GLY A 10 -11.43 -5.29 8.39
N ILE A 11 -10.91 -5.21 9.60
CA ILE A 11 -10.07 -4.10 10.05
C ILE A 11 -8.76 -4.21 9.26
N LEU A 12 -8.51 -3.26 8.34
CA LEU A 12 -7.17 -3.08 7.80
C LEU A 12 -6.29 -2.53 8.94
N SER A 13 -5.21 -3.23 9.27
CA SER A 13 -4.20 -2.72 10.19
C SER A 13 -2.94 -2.41 9.38
N LEU A 14 -2.79 -1.15 8.99
CA LEU A 14 -1.62 -0.70 8.28
C LEU A 14 -0.48 -0.43 9.28
N LEU A 15 0.52 -1.32 9.34
CA LEU A 15 1.75 -1.09 10.09
C LEU A 15 2.87 -0.67 9.14
N LEU A 16 3.07 0.64 9.02
CA LEU A 16 4.09 1.20 8.15
C LEU A 16 5.45 1.17 8.84
N LEU A 17 6.27 0.18 8.47
CA LEU A 17 7.63 0.03 9.00
C LEU A 17 8.66 0.50 7.97
N SER A 18 9.29 1.65 8.21
CA SER A 18 10.45 2.11 7.42
C SER A 18 11.69 1.29 7.78
N LEU A 19 12.24 0.53 6.83
CA LEU A 19 13.60 0.00 6.91
C LEU A 19 14.44 0.62 5.78
N LEU A 20 15.57 1.21 6.15
CA LEU A 20 16.56 1.68 5.19
C LEU A 20 17.63 0.62 4.99
N VAL A 21 17.75 0.08 3.78
CA VAL A 21 18.93 -0.70 3.36
C VAL A 21 19.71 0.12 2.33
N ALA A 22 20.78 0.77 2.78
CA ALA A 22 21.69 1.47 1.87
C ALA A 22 22.74 0.49 1.32
N CYS A 23 22.43 -0.20 0.22
CA CYS A 23 23.45 -0.88 -0.57
C CYS A 23 23.87 0.05 -1.73
N GLY A 24 25.12 0.56 -1.72
CA GLY A 24 25.67 1.29 -2.86
C GLY A 24 25.30 2.77 -3.02
N GLY A 25 24.58 3.38 -2.06
CA GLY A 25 24.21 4.80 -2.09
C GLY A 25 22.76 5.08 -2.52
N GLU A 26 22.02 4.04 -2.88
CA GLU A 26 20.57 4.12 -3.10
C GLU A 26 19.85 4.06 -1.74
N THR A 27 18.85 4.93 -1.57
CA THR A 27 17.96 4.94 -0.40
C THR A 27 16.69 4.20 -0.82
N GLU A 28 16.17 3.34 0.04
CA GLU A 28 14.92 2.62 -0.20
C GLU A 28 13.97 2.79 0.97
N LEU A 29 12.67 2.70 0.70
CA LEU A 29 11.61 2.64 1.70
C LEU A 29 10.90 1.30 1.58
N THR A 30 10.97 0.51 2.64
CA THR A 30 10.08 -0.64 2.81
C THR A 30 8.72 -0.16 3.30
N ILE A 31 7.67 -0.59 2.63
CA ILE A 31 6.26 -0.35 2.98
C ILE A 31 5.66 -1.69 3.36
N ASN A 32 5.17 -1.79 4.58
CA ASN A 32 4.50 -2.98 5.10
C ASN A 32 3.04 -2.65 5.40
N TRP A 33 2.14 -3.61 5.14
CA TRP A 33 0.76 -3.54 5.58
C TRP A 33 0.23 -4.92 5.91
N THR A 34 -0.77 -4.98 6.79
CA THR A 34 -1.42 -6.22 7.19
C THR A 34 -2.90 -6.15 6.89
N VAL A 35 -3.41 -7.21 6.28
CA VAL A 35 -4.82 -7.37 5.95
C VAL A 35 -5.40 -8.55 6.74
N GLU A 36 -6.63 -8.43 7.24
CA GLU A 36 -7.30 -9.54 7.96
C GLU A 36 -7.82 -10.63 7.02
N ASN A 37 -8.20 -10.25 5.80
CA ASN A 37 -8.65 -11.14 4.74
C ASN A 37 -8.62 -10.36 3.41
N GLU A 38 -8.66 -11.08 2.32
CA GLU A 38 -8.51 -10.57 0.95
C GLU A 38 -9.60 -11.14 0.05
N ILE A 39 -10.77 -11.37 0.64
CA ILE A 39 -11.93 -11.87 -0.08
C ILE A 39 -12.31 -10.83 -1.14
N ASP A 40 -12.43 -11.31 -2.37
CA ASP A 40 -12.74 -10.48 -3.54
C ASP A 40 -11.71 -9.40 -3.87
N VAL A 41 -10.48 -9.50 -3.34
CA VAL A 41 -9.35 -8.65 -3.72
C VAL A 41 -8.62 -9.24 -4.93
N VAL A 42 -8.38 -8.41 -5.94
CA VAL A 42 -7.52 -8.72 -7.10
C VAL A 42 -6.06 -8.37 -6.80
N GLY A 43 -5.85 -7.32 -6.01
CA GLY A 43 -4.54 -6.95 -5.51
C GLY A 43 -4.49 -5.49 -5.10
N TYR A 44 -3.26 -4.99 -4.95
CA TYR A 44 -2.97 -3.67 -4.41
C TYR A 44 -2.06 -2.87 -5.35
N ASN A 45 -2.26 -1.56 -5.33
CA ASN A 45 -1.29 -0.59 -5.80
C ASN A 45 -0.84 0.29 -4.63
N LEU A 46 0.41 0.74 -4.69
CA LEU A 46 0.88 1.84 -3.86
C LEU A 46 1.02 3.08 -4.73
N LEU A 47 0.41 4.16 -4.28
CA LEU A 47 0.57 5.47 -4.87
C LEU A 47 1.35 6.35 -3.90
N ARG A 48 2.27 7.15 -4.43
CA ARG A 48 3.15 8.02 -3.64
C ARG A 48 3.01 9.47 -4.05
N SER A 49 3.09 10.37 -3.07
CA SER A 49 3.29 11.80 -3.26
C SER A 49 4.41 12.34 -2.37
N ASP A 50 5.04 13.42 -2.79
CA ASP A 50 6.03 14.17 -1.99
C ASP A 50 5.35 15.19 -1.05
N ALA A 51 4.01 15.29 -1.07
CA ALA A 51 3.22 16.18 -0.23
C ALA A 51 1.92 15.49 0.24
N PRO A 52 1.36 15.85 1.41
CA PRO A 52 0.17 15.19 1.96
C PRO A 52 -1.06 15.31 1.06
N ASP A 53 -1.22 16.47 0.41
CA ASP A 53 -2.34 16.76 -0.50
C ASP A 53 -1.85 16.89 -1.96
N GLY A 54 -0.70 16.26 -2.27
CA GLY A 54 -0.07 16.35 -3.59
C GLY A 54 -0.71 15.42 -4.62
N GLU A 55 -0.14 15.42 -5.83
CA GLU A 55 -0.47 14.41 -6.84
C GLU A 55 0.14 13.06 -6.42
N PHE A 56 -0.69 12.01 -6.40
CA PHE A 56 -0.29 10.65 -6.07
C PHE A 56 -0.05 9.86 -7.35
N VAL A 57 1.15 9.29 -7.48
CA VAL A 57 1.56 8.51 -8.64
C VAL A 57 1.83 7.08 -8.20
N GLN A 58 1.32 6.10 -8.95
CA GLN A 58 1.58 4.69 -8.70
C GLN A 58 3.08 4.38 -8.79
N VAL A 59 3.61 3.65 -7.79
CA VAL A 59 5.04 3.31 -7.70
C VAL A 59 5.35 1.84 -7.97
N ASN A 60 4.38 0.93 -7.82
CA ASN A 60 4.54 -0.47 -8.20
C ASN A 60 4.27 -0.67 -9.70
N GLU A 61 5.15 -1.37 -10.42
CA GLU A 61 4.99 -1.62 -11.87
C GLU A 61 3.88 -2.62 -12.18
N ALA A 62 3.73 -3.63 -11.33
CA ALA A 62 2.70 -4.67 -11.44
C ALA A 62 1.84 -4.66 -10.18
N ILE A 63 0.57 -5.04 -10.34
CA ILE A 63 -0.36 -5.18 -9.22
C ILE A 63 0.22 -6.17 -8.20
N ILE A 64 0.18 -5.80 -6.93
CA ILE A 64 0.65 -6.65 -5.84
C ILE A 64 -0.46 -7.65 -5.54
N PRO A 65 -0.25 -8.97 -5.76
CA PRO A 65 -1.33 -9.95 -5.64
C PRO A 65 -1.74 -10.14 -4.18
N PRO A 66 -2.96 -10.62 -3.91
CA PRO A 66 -3.32 -11.11 -2.58
C PRO A 66 -2.48 -12.33 -2.21
N LEU A 67 -2.48 -12.66 -0.92
CA LEU A 67 -1.89 -13.87 -0.38
C LEU A 67 -2.64 -15.11 -0.87
N ALA A 68 -1.98 -16.25 -0.73
CA ALA A 68 -2.49 -17.54 -1.23
C ALA A 68 -3.82 -17.96 -0.59
N ASP A 69 -4.04 -17.62 0.68
CA ASP A 69 -5.30 -17.87 1.39
C ASP A 69 -6.02 -16.54 1.69
N PRO A 70 -7.04 -16.17 0.90
CA PRO A 70 -7.74 -14.92 1.07
C PRO A 70 -8.61 -14.87 2.33
N PHE A 71 -8.83 -15.97 3.05
CA PHE A 71 -9.64 -15.97 4.27
C PHE A 71 -8.86 -15.62 5.53
N ILE A 72 -7.53 -15.77 5.50
CA ILE A 72 -6.66 -15.56 6.67
C ILE A 72 -5.94 -14.21 6.58
N GLY A 73 -5.77 -13.66 5.37
CA GLY A 73 -4.98 -12.45 5.17
C GLY A 73 -3.53 -12.63 5.66
N GLY A 74 -2.87 -11.52 5.96
CA GLY A 74 -1.47 -11.53 6.39
C GLY A 74 -0.71 -10.27 6.00
N GLU A 75 0.61 -10.38 6.06
CA GLU A 75 1.54 -9.28 5.79
C GLU A 75 1.92 -9.21 4.31
N HIS A 76 2.00 -7.98 3.82
CA HIS A 76 2.54 -7.63 2.52
C HIS A 76 3.72 -6.68 2.68
N GLU A 77 4.64 -6.77 1.73
CA GLU A 77 5.83 -5.91 1.65
C GLU A 77 5.98 -5.35 0.23
N PHE A 78 6.30 -4.07 0.14
CA PHE A 78 6.77 -3.42 -1.08
C PHE A 78 8.01 -2.59 -0.78
N VAL A 79 9.00 -2.59 -1.68
CA VAL A 79 10.21 -1.77 -1.54
C VAL A 79 10.24 -0.70 -2.63
N ASP A 80 10.03 0.55 -2.23
CA ASP A 80 10.20 1.70 -3.11
C ASP A 80 11.67 2.12 -3.17
N ARG A 81 12.24 2.08 -4.37
CA ARG A 81 13.65 2.36 -4.65
C ARG A 81 13.85 3.63 -5.47
N VAL A 82 12.79 4.24 -5.99
CA VAL A 82 12.90 5.25 -7.05
C VAL A 82 12.74 6.65 -6.49
N GLY A 83 13.83 7.42 -6.53
CA GLY A 83 13.81 8.84 -6.16
C GLY A 83 13.68 9.10 -4.66
N ILE A 84 13.98 8.10 -3.82
CA ILE A 84 13.99 8.24 -2.37
C ILE A 84 15.26 8.98 -1.91
N ARG A 85 15.09 9.96 -1.04
CA ARG A 85 16.18 10.75 -0.45
C ARG A 85 16.07 10.72 1.07
N ARG A 86 17.21 10.52 1.74
CA ARG A 86 17.28 10.57 3.22
C ARG A 86 16.83 11.93 3.76
N GLY A 87 16.09 11.90 4.85
CA GLY A 87 15.52 13.06 5.54
C GLY A 87 14.20 13.58 4.93
N GLU A 88 13.77 13.04 3.79
CA GLU A 88 12.48 13.41 3.19
C GLU A 88 11.35 12.54 3.74
N THR A 89 10.13 13.10 3.74
CA THR A 89 8.90 12.37 4.03
C THR A 89 8.10 12.17 2.76
N TYR A 90 7.71 10.92 2.50
CA TYR A 90 6.87 10.54 1.38
C TYR A 90 5.51 10.09 1.90
N TYR A 91 4.46 10.35 1.13
CA TYR A 91 3.09 10.05 1.50
C TYR A 91 2.58 8.93 0.61
N TYR A 92 2.08 7.85 1.20
CA TYR A 92 1.59 6.69 0.47
C TYR A 92 0.09 6.49 0.63
N LEU A 93 -0.59 6.20 -0.47
CA LEU A 93 -1.93 5.63 -0.48
C LEU A 93 -1.83 4.15 -0.82
N LEU A 94 -2.51 3.32 -0.04
CA LEU A 94 -2.78 1.92 -0.40
C LEU A 94 -4.08 1.90 -1.20
N GLU A 95 -4.01 1.49 -2.45
CA GLU A 95 -5.19 1.28 -3.30
C GLU A 95 -5.47 -0.21 -3.43
N THR A 96 -6.67 -0.63 -3.01
CA THR A 96 -7.15 -2.01 -3.13
C THR A 96 -8.10 -2.11 -4.33
N ILE A 97 -7.84 -3.07 -5.21
CA ILE A 97 -8.69 -3.37 -6.38
C ILE A 97 -9.51 -4.62 -6.11
N ASP A 98 -10.84 -4.52 -6.26
CA ASP A 98 -11.75 -5.66 -6.11
C ASP A 98 -11.96 -6.45 -7.42
N ARG A 99 -12.60 -7.63 -7.33
CA ARG A 99 -12.88 -8.51 -8.49
C ARG A 99 -13.78 -7.92 -9.56
N VAL A 100 -14.46 -6.81 -9.27
CA VAL A 100 -15.30 -6.10 -10.26
C VAL A 100 -14.64 -4.80 -10.75
N GLY A 101 -13.40 -4.52 -10.30
CA GLY A 101 -12.58 -3.39 -10.74
C GLY A 101 -12.82 -2.09 -9.98
N ASN A 102 -13.50 -2.11 -8.83
CA ASN A 102 -13.56 -0.92 -7.98
C ASN A 102 -12.23 -0.74 -7.25
N ALA A 103 -11.84 0.52 -7.08
CA ALA A 103 -10.70 0.92 -6.28
C ALA A 103 -11.16 1.58 -4.97
N SER A 104 -10.53 1.21 -3.86
CA SER A 104 -10.63 1.92 -2.58
C SER A 104 -9.24 2.34 -2.12
N GLN A 105 -9.11 3.57 -1.63
CA GLN A 105 -7.83 4.13 -1.21
C GLN A 105 -7.82 4.40 0.29
N GLU A 106 -6.71 4.06 0.94
CA GLU A 106 -6.46 4.30 2.35
C GLU A 106 -5.17 5.10 2.53
N GLY A 107 -5.19 6.06 3.46
CA GLY A 107 -4.10 7.02 3.70
C GLY A 107 -4.55 8.47 3.46
N PRO A 108 -3.63 9.39 3.14
CA PRO A 108 -2.19 9.16 2.93
C PRO A 108 -1.43 8.89 4.22
N PHE A 109 -0.48 7.98 4.16
CA PHE A 109 0.37 7.62 5.29
C PHE A 109 1.78 8.20 5.11
N PRO A 110 2.28 9.00 6.06
CA PRO A 110 3.63 9.56 5.97
C PRO A 110 4.69 8.52 6.34
N ILE A 111 5.72 8.38 5.49
CA ILE A 111 6.94 7.59 5.73
C ILE A 111 8.15 8.49 5.60
N GLU A 112 8.90 8.61 6.69
CA GLU A 112 10.18 9.31 6.69
C GLU A 112 11.29 8.37 6.22
N ALA A 113 12.06 8.79 5.21
CA ALA A 113 13.26 8.09 4.77
C ALA A 113 14.43 8.42 5.70
N ARG A 114 14.61 7.61 6.75
CA ARG A 114 15.68 7.79 7.75
C ARG A 114 16.98 7.13 7.34
#